data_AF-A0A6G2QA51-F1
#
_entry.id   AF-A0A6G2QA51-F1
#
_cell.length_a   1.000
_cell.length_b   1.000
_cell.length_c   1.000
_cell.angle_alpha   90.00
_cell.angle_beta   90.00
_cell.angle_gamma   90.00
#
_symmetry.space_group_name_H-M   'P 1'
#
loop_
_entity.id
_entity.type
_entity.pdbx_description
1 polymer ?
#
loop_
_entity_poly.entity_id
_entity_poly.type
_entity_poly.pdbx_seq_one_letter_code
_entity_poly.pdbx_strand_id
1 'polypeptide(L)'
;SGTNAHTIIEQAPAAAELPPTPDSGAPVPWILSGKGEPALRAQAARLAGHLDATDGWTAPDIGYSLAARETFEDRAVLLAQTPEELRHALTALATGEPAANVVTGRARATGKVGYLFSGQGSQRLGMGRELYEAFPVFADAYDEVCARLDVPF
;
A
#
# COMPACT_ATOMS: atom_id res chain seq x y z
N SER A 1 -22.95 -44.39 18.50
CA SER A 1 -21.62 -44.11 19.07
C SER A 1 -21.60 -42.65 19.46
N GLY A 2 -21.74 -42.33 20.74
CA GLY A 2 -21.70 -40.95 21.24
C GLY A 2 -20.25 -40.52 21.41
N THR A 3 -19.71 -39.78 20.44
CA THR A 3 -18.36 -39.23 20.52
C THR A 3 -18.44 -37.82 21.08
N ASN A 4 -18.21 -37.67 22.37
CA ASN A 4 -18.06 -36.35 22.99
C ASN A 4 -16.64 -35.84 22.75
N ALA A 5 -16.50 -34.63 22.23
CA ALA A 5 -15.25 -33.90 22.12
C ALA A 5 -15.31 -32.66 23.01
N HIS A 6 -14.25 -32.42 23.79
CA HIS A 6 -14.10 -31.22 24.61
C HIS A 6 -12.74 -30.58 24.31
N THR A 7 -12.74 -29.26 24.14
CA THR A 7 -11.55 -28.44 23.87
C THR A 7 -11.55 -27.28 24.86
N ILE A 8 -10.38 -26.98 25.40
CA ILE A 8 -10.12 -25.78 26.22
C ILE A 8 -9.28 -24.84 25.35
N ILE A 9 -9.72 -23.59 25.22
CA ILE A 9 -9.05 -22.53 24.47
C ILE A 9 -8.72 -21.43 25.45
N GLU A 10 -7.46 -20.99 25.42
CA GLU A 10 -6.97 -19.86 26.21
C GLU A 10 -6.42 -18.79 25.26
N GLN A 11 -6.30 -17.55 25.75
CA GLN A 11 -5.78 -16.46 24.93
C GLN A 11 -4.29 -16.67 24.59
N ALA A 12 -3.88 -16.20 23.42
CA ALA A 12 -2.45 -16.09 23.12
C ALA A 12 -1.79 -15.07 24.06
N PRO A 13 -0.50 -15.24 24.41
CA PRO A 13 0.25 -14.22 25.13
C PRO A 13 0.21 -12.87 24.40
N ALA A 14 0.25 -11.77 25.17
CA ALA A 14 0.30 -10.44 24.58
C ALA A 14 1.55 -10.31 23.69
N ALA A 15 1.37 -9.79 22.48
CA ALA A 15 2.47 -9.48 21.60
C ALA A 15 3.28 -8.31 22.16
N ALA A 16 4.61 -8.35 21.98
CA ALA A 16 5.47 -7.23 22.33
C ALA A 16 5.15 -6.03 21.41
N GLU A 17 5.05 -4.85 22.00
CA GLU A 17 4.85 -3.61 21.25
C GLU A 17 6.14 -3.26 20.50
N LEU A 18 6.04 -3.14 19.18
CA LEU A 18 7.17 -2.73 18.34
C LEU A 18 7.26 -1.20 18.35
N PRO A 19 8.49 -0.63 18.27
CA PRO A 19 8.63 0.81 18.12
C PRO A 19 7.96 1.27 16.81
N PRO A 20 7.35 2.47 16.79
CA PRO A 20 6.73 2.99 15.60
C PRO A 20 7.75 3.18 14.49
N THR A 21 7.39 2.78 13.28
CA THR A 21 8.20 3.04 12.08
C THR A 21 8.24 4.55 11.81
N PRO A 22 9.42 5.12 11.47
CA PRO A 22 9.49 6.53 11.08
C PRO A 22 8.53 6.84 9.94
N ASP A 23 7.76 7.92 10.08
CA ASP A 23 6.90 8.40 9.00
C ASP A 23 7.75 9.09 7.93
N SER A 24 7.72 8.53 6.72
CA SER A 24 8.40 9.13 5.56
C SER A 24 7.64 10.32 4.97
N GLY A 25 6.40 10.58 5.41
CA GLY A 25 5.48 11.55 4.81
C GLY A 25 4.97 11.15 3.42
N ALA A 26 5.44 10.01 2.89
CA ALA A 26 5.00 9.48 1.61
C ALA A 26 3.62 8.80 1.76
N PRO A 27 2.73 8.93 0.76
CA PRO A 27 1.45 8.25 0.78
C PRO A 27 1.63 6.73 0.84
N VAL A 28 0.93 6.08 1.78
CA VAL A 28 0.92 4.61 1.90
C VAL A 28 -0.16 4.05 0.97
N PRO A 29 0.18 3.17 0.02
CA PRO A 29 -0.81 2.59 -0.88
C PRO A 29 -1.73 1.61 -0.13
N TRP A 30 -3.04 1.78 -0.26
CA TRP A 30 -4.02 0.79 0.18
C TRP A 30 -4.45 -0.06 -1.00
N ILE A 31 -4.13 -1.35 -0.94
CA ILE A 31 -4.37 -2.31 -2.04
C ILE A 31 -5.63 -3.12 -1.74
N LEU A 32 -6.62 -3.03 -2.62
CA LEU A 32 -7.83 -3.85 -2.56
C LEU A 32 -7.90 -4.76 -3.78
N SER A 33 -8.48 -5.95 -3.61
CA SER A 33 -8.72 -6.86 -4.72
C SER A 33 -10.01 -7.68 -4.55
N GLY A 34 -10.61 -8.07 -5.67
CA GLY A 34 -11.82 -8.89 -5.71
C GLY A 34 -11.87 -9.78 -6.96
N LYS A 35 -12.71 -10.82 -6.91
CA LYS A 35 -13.07 -11.65 -8.07
C LYS A 35 -14.23 -10.98 -8.81
N GLY A 36 -13.93 -10.09 -9.74
CA GLY A 36 -14.89 -9.22 -10.40
C GLY A 36 -15.02 -7.84 -9.74
N GLU A 37 -15.36 -6.84 -10.54
CA GLU A 37 -15.61 -5.47 -10.07
C GLU A 37 -16.63 -5.39 -8.91
N PRO A 38 -17.76 -6.13 -8.91
CA PRO A 38 -18.70 -6.08 -7.79
C PRO A 38 -18.08 -6.54 -6.47
N ALA A 39 -17.20 -7.56 -6.52
CA ALA A 39 -16.50 -8.04 -5.33
C ALA A 39 -15.47 -7.03 -4.83
N LEU A 40 -14.76 -6.35 -5.74
CA LEU A 40 -13.83 -5.26 -5.40
C LEU A 40 -14.57 -4.09 -4.72
N ARG A 41 -15.71 -3.66 -5.27
CA ARG A 41 -16.55 -2.61 -4.66
C ARG A 41 -17.08 -3.03 -3.28
N ALA A 42 -17.46 -4.29 -3.13
CA ALA A 42 -17.87 -4.83 -1.83
C ALA A 42 -16.72 -4.87 -0.80
N GLN A 43 -15.47 -5.09 -1.22
CA GLN A 43 -14.32 -4.95 -0.31
C GLN A 43 -14.14 -3.52 0.15
N ALA A 44 -14.27 -2.54 -0.75
CA ALA A 44 -14.15 -1.13 -0.40
C ALA A 44 -15.23 -0.71 0.62
N ALA A 45 -16.49 -1.09 0.39
CA ALA A 45 -17.58 -0.83 1.33
C ALA A 45 -17.37 -1.49 2.70
N ARG A 46 -16.89 -2.74 2.73
CA ARG A 46 -16.58 -3.45 3.99
C ARG A 46 -15.44 -2.78 4.75
N LEU A 47 -14.39 -2.35 4.05
CA LEU A 47 -13.28 -1.66 4.68
C LEU A 47 -13.72 -0.31 5.24
N ALA A 48 -14.49 0.48 4.48
CA ALA A 48 -15.07 1.74 4.98
C ALA A 48 -15.87 1.51 6.27
N GLY A 49 -16.80 0.55 6.27
CA GLY A 49 -17.58 0.21 7.46
C GLY A 49 -16.74 -0.30 8.64
N HIS A 50 -15.64 -1.02 8.38
CA HIS A 50 -14.72 -1.44 9.43
C HIS A 50 -14.00 -0.25 10.09
N LEU A 51 -13.55 0.73 9.29
CA LEU A 51 -12.86 1.92 9.76
C LEU A 51 -13.78 2.92 10.46
N ASP A 52 -15.08 2.86 10.18
CA ASP A 52 -16.10 3.64 10.90
C ASP A 52 -16.45 3.00 12.25
N ALA A 53 -16.34 1.66 12.35
CA ALA A 53 -16.65 0.90 13.56
C ALA A 53 -15.46 0.70 14.51
N THR A 54 -14.25 1.04 14.07
CA THR A 54 -12.99 0.78 14.80
C THR A 54 -12.20 2.07 14.91
N ASP A 55 -11.81 2.43 16.13
CA ASP A 55 -10.89 3.53 16.40
C ASP A 55 -9.43 3.05 16.46
N GLY A 56 -8.49 4.00 16.44
CA GLY A 56 -7.07 3.72 16.70
C GLY A 56 -6.30 3.04 15.57
N TRP A 57 -6.90 2.92 14.38
CA TRP A 57 -6.18 2.46 13.20
C TRP A 57 -5.23 3.56 12.68
N THR A 58 -4.14 3.14 12.05
CA THR A 58 -3.23 4.03 11.32
C THR A 58 -3.23 3.65 9.84
N ALA A 59 -2.98 4.63 8.96
CA ALA A 59 -2.91 4.36 7.52
C ALA A 59 -1.81 3.33 7.14
N PRO A 60 -0.61 3.37 7.76
CA PRO A 60 0.41 2.34 7.57
C PRO A 60 -0.04 0.93 7.96
N ASP A 61 -0.70 0.77 9.12
CA ASP A 61 -1.09 -0.57 9.60
C ASP A 61 -2.16 -1.21 8.72
N ILE A 62 -3.13 -0.42 8.27
CA ILE A 62 -4.14 -0.88 7.32
C ILE A 62 -3.48 -1.20 5.98
N GLY A 63 -2.61 -0.33 5.46
CA GLY A 63 -1.88 -0.55 4.21
C GLY A 63 -1.06 -1.84 4.23
N TYR A 64 -0.30 -2.06 5.30
CA TYR A 64 0.47 -3.29 5.52
C TYR A 64 -0.43 -4.52 5.58
N SER A 65 -1.52 -4.46 6.37
CA SER A 65 -2.48 -5.55 6.51
C SER A 65 -3.15 -5.91 5.20
N LEU A 66 -3.45 -4.90 4.36
CA LEU A 66 -4.01 -5.09 3.03
C LEU A 66 -3.00 -5.73 2.06
N ALA A 67 -1.74 -5.27 2.08
CA ALA A 67 -0.67 -5.80 1.24
C ALA A 67 -0.34 -7.27 1.55
N ALA A 68 -0.55 -7.72 2.79
CA ALA A 68 -0.36 -9.10 3.21
C ALA A 68 -1.52 -10.05 2.84
N ARG A 69 -2.65 -9.52 2.35
CA ARG A 69 -3.81 -10.35 1.99
C ARG A 69 -3.61 -11.05 0.66
N GLU A 70 -4.34 -12.15 0.48
CA GLU A 70 -4.48 -12.80 -0.83
C GLU A 70 -5.02 -11.79 -1.86
N THR A 71 -4.42 -11.78 -3.05
CA THR A 71 -4.77 -10.85 -4.12
C THR A 71 -5.53 -11.53 -5.26
N PHE A 72 -6.65 -10.94 -5.68
CA PHE A 72 -7.44 -11.36 -6.85
C PHE A 72 -7.17 -10.51 -8.10
N GLU A 73 -7.80 -10.83 -9.22
CA GLU A 73 -7.47 -10.18 -10.50
C GLU A 73 -8.00 -8.75 -10.63
N ASP A 74 -9.17 -8.40 -10.10
CA ASP A 74 -9.67 -7.02 -10.16
C ASP A 74 -9.16 -6.26 -8.94
N ARG A 75 -8.34 -5.23 -9.17
CA ARG A 75 -7.58 -4.54 -8.14
C ARG A 75 -7.83 -3.05 -8.15
N ALA A 76 -7.70 -2.44 -6.98
CA ALA A 76 -7.62 -1.00 -6.79
C ALA A 76 -6.46 -0.65 -5.88
N VAL A 77 -5.83 0.49 -6.14
CA VAL A 77 -4.85 1.12 -5.24
C VAL A 77 -5.35 2.52 -4.91
N LEU A 78 -5.47 2.81 -3.63
CA LEU A 78 -5.83 4.14 -3.10
C LEU A 78 -4.55 4.82 -2.62
N LEU A 79 -4.34 6.06 -3.04
CA LEU A 79 -3.15 6.87 -2.71
C LEU A 79 -3.55 8.17 -2.02
N ALA A 80 -3.31 8.28 -0.73
CA ALA A 80 -3.76 9.44 0.04
C ALA A 80 -2.79 9.74 1.19
N GLN A 81 -2.79 11.00 1.63
CA GLN A 81 -1.97 11.47 2.73
C GLN A 81 -2.78 11.59 4.04
N THR A 82 -4.10 11.64 3.95
CA THR A 82 -4.96 11.79 5.13
C THR A 82 -5.99 10.66 5.27
N PRO A 83 -6.41 10.34 6.52
CA PRO A 83 -7.52 9.45 6.79
C PRO A 83 -8.81 9.81 6.04
N GLU A 84 -9.10 11.10 5.90
CA GLU A 84 -10.31 11.60 5.22
C GLU A 84 -10.26 11.31 3.72
N GLU A 85 -9.12 11.58 3.07
CA GLU A 85 -8.90 11.24 1.65
C GLU A 85 -9.04 9.73 1.39
N LEU A 86 -8.56 8.89 2.31
CA LEU A 86 -8.71 7.43 2.23
C LEU A 86 -10.18 7.00 2.32
N ARG A 87 -10.95 7.58 3.27
CA ARG A 87 -12.39 7.30 3.40
C ARG A 87 -13.16 7.75 2.16
N HIS A 88 -12.83 8.92 1.61
CA HIS A 88 -13.42 9.41 0.38
C HIS A 88 -13.13 8.47 -0.81
N ALA A 89 -11.87 8.06 -0.97
CA ALA A 89 -11.45 7.14 -2.03
C ALA A 89 -12.11 5.76 -1.90
N LEU A 90 -12.29 5.24 -0.68
CA LEU A 90 -13.04 4.00 -0.44
C LEU A 90 -14.51 4.14 -0.82
N THR A 91 -15.13 5.26 -0.47
CA THR A 91 -16.53 5.53 -0.83
C THR A 91 -16.69 5.59 -2.35
N ALA A 92 -15.84 6.35 -3.04
CA ALA A 92 -15.85 6.46 -4.50
C ALA A 92 -15.65 5.07 -5.16
N LEU A 93 -14.70 4.28 -4.67
CA LEU A 93 -14.50 2.92 -5.17
C LEU A 93 -15.73 2.02 -4.92
N ALA A 94 -16.36 2.13 -3.75
CA ALA A 94 -17.54 1.34 -3.40
C ALA A 94 -18.77 1.68 -4.27
N THR A 95 -18.94 2.95 -4.63
CA THR A 95 -20.03 3.43 -5.49
C THR A 95 -19.72 3.30 -6.98
N GLY A 96 -18.46 3.05 -7.35
CA GLY A 96 -18.01 2.98 -8.73
C GLY A 96 -17.80 4.36 -9.38
N GLU A 97 -17.62 5.40 -8.57
CA GLU A 97 -17.32 6.75 -9.01
C GLU A 97 -15.81 6.92 -9.27
N PRO A 98 -15.42 7.70 -10.30
CA PRO A 98 -14.02 8.00 -10.55
C PRO A 98 -13.47 8.94 -9.47
N ALA A 99 -12.25 8.68 -9.01
CA ALA A 99 -11.52 9.54 -8.10
C ALA A 99 -10.04 9.61 -8.50
N ALA A 100 -9.43 10.80 -8.41
CA ALA A 100 -8.06 11.04 -8.88
C ALA A 100 -7.01 10.20 -8.14
N ASN A 101 -7.30 9.83 -6.90
CA ASN A 101 -6.45 9.03 -6.04
C ASN A 101 -6.80 7.53 -6.03
N VAL A 102 -7.66 7.07 -6.93
CA VAL A 102 -8.04 5.65 -7.08
C VAL A 102 -7.57 5.14 -8.43
N VAL A 103 -6.64 4.20 -8.41
CA VAL A 103 -6.18 3.50 -9.61
C VAL A 103 -6.79 2.10 -9.63
N THR A 104 -7.64 1.81 -10.61
CA THR A 104 -8.22 0.47 -10.80
C THR A 104 -7.61 -0.25 -11.99
N GLY A 105 -7.61 -1.57 -11.95
CA GLY A 105 -7.15 -2.37 -13.07
C GLY A 105 -7.38 -3.86 -12.85
N ARG A 106 -7.41 -4.60 -13.96
CA ARG A 106 -7.46 -6.07 -13.93
C ARG A 106 -6.06 -6.63 -14.18
N ALA A 107 -5.52 -7.34 -13.20
CA ALA A 107 -4.26 -8.05 -13.32
C ALA A 107 -4.33 -9.08 -14.45
N ARG A 108 -3.30 -9.10 -15.28
CA ARG A 108 -3.10 -10.09 -16.35
C ARG A 108 -1.87 -10.93 -16.01
N ALA A 109 -1.71 -12.06 -16.68
CA ALA A 109 -0.48 -12.85 -16.58
C ALA A 109 0.74 -11.93 -16.77
N THR A 110 1.67 -11.96 -15.82
CA THR A 110 2.83 -11.08 -15.83
C THR A 110 3.73 -11.44 -17.00
N GLY A 111 3.88 -10.51 -17.95
CA GLY A 111 4.93 -10.59 -18.96
C GLY A 111 6.30 -10.23 -18.37
N LYS A 112 7.35 -10.33 -19.19
CA LYS A 112 8.67 -9.81 -18.80
C LYS A 112 8.60 -8.29 -18.65
N VAL A 113 9.21 -7.75 -17.59
CA VAL A 113 9.36 -6.31 -17.38
C VAL A 113 10.63 -5.85 -18.08
N GLY A 114 10.54 -4.81 -18.91
CA GLY A 114 11.68 -4.12 -19.49
C GLY A 114 11.91 -2.79 -18.78
N TYR A 115 13.17 -2.46 -18.49
CA TYR A 115 13.57 -1.15 -17.96
C TYR A 115 14.01 -0.26 -19.12
N LEU A 116 13.38 0.91 -19.25
CA LEU A 116 13.73 1.92 -20.24
C LEU A 116 14.39 3.11 -19.54
N PHE A 117 15.64 3.40 -19.88
CA PHE A 117 16.38 4.54 -19.36
C PHE A 117 16.20 5.73 -20.32
N SER A 118 15.62 6.83 -19.84
CA SER A 118 15.47 8.04 -20.66
C SER A 118 16.84 8.64 -20.98
N GLY A 119 17.04 9.11 -22.21
CA GLY A 119 18.18 9.93 -22.57
C GLY A 119 18.10 11.35 -22.00
N GLN A 120 18.89 12.26 -22.57
CA GLN A 120 18.86 13.68 -22.22
C GLN A 120 17.46 14.30 -22.48
N GLY A 121 17.00 15.14 -21.57
CA GLY A 121 15.78 15.96 -21.72
C GLY A 121 14.70 15.70 -20.67
N SER A 122 14.81 14.62 -19.89
CA SER A 122 13.88 14.33 -18.79
C SER A 122 14.28 14.96 -17.46
N GLN A 123 15.49 15.50 -17.35
CA GLN A 123 16.00 16.07 -16.10
C GLN A 123 15.22 17.32 -15.69
N ARG A 124 14.96 17.44 -14.39
CA ARG A 124 14.41 18.64 -13.75
C ARG A 124 15.34 19.06 -12.61
N LEU A 125 15.33 20.35 -12.26
CA LEU A 125 16.08 20.83 -11.11
C LEU A 125 15.62 20.08 -9.85
N GLY A 126 16.56 19.55 -9.06
CA GLY A 126 16.27 18.80 -7.83
C GLY A 126 15.75 17.38 -8.04
N MET A 127 15.78 16.83 -9.27
CA MET A 127 15.35 15.46 -9.53
C MET A 127 16.06 14.46 -8.60
N GLY A 128 15.28 13.63 -7.91
CA GLY A 128 15.80 12.61 -6.99
C GLY A 128 16.13 13.10 -5.58
N ARG A 129 16.15 14.42 -5.32
CA ARG A 129 16.49 14.96 -4.00
C ARG A 129 15.52 14.52 -2.90
N GLU A 130 14.22 14.67 -3.14
CA GLU A 130 13.20 14.25 -2.16
C GLU A 130 13.24 12.73 -1.91
N LEU A 131 13.57 11.94 -2.94
CA LEU A 131 13.73 10.49 -2.80
C LEU A 131 14.97 10.14 -1.96
N TYR A 132 16.07 10.86 -2.16
CA TYR A 132 17.29 10.72 -1.37
C TYR A 132 17.04 11.06 0.10
N GLU A 133 16.32 12.14 0.37
CA GLU A 133 16.00 12.57 1.75
C GLU A 133 15.01 11.61 2.44
N ALA A 134 14.05 11.03 1.70
CA ALA A 134 12.99 10.20 2.28
C ALA A 134 13.28 8.69 2.34
N PHE A 135 14.08 8.14 1.41
CA PHE A 135 14.24 6.70 1.25
C PHE A 135 15.73 6.27 1.29
N PRO A 136 16.18 5.63 2.39
CA PRO A 136 17.57 5.18 2.52
C PRO A 136 18.05 4.30 1.35
N VAL A 137 17.18 3.41 0.83
CA VAL A 137 17.52 2.55 -0.32
C VAL A 137 17.86 3.36 -1.58
N PHE A 138 17.20 4.51 -1.79
CA PHE A 138 17.54 5.39 -2.91
C PHE A 138 18.85 6.13 -2.67
N ALA A 139 19.06 6.63 -1.45
CA ALA A 139 20.28 7.32 -1.06
C ALA A 139 21.51 6.40 -1.20
N ASP A 140 21.44 5.19 -0.65
CA ASP A 140 22.51 4.20 -0.71
C ASP A 140 22.87 3.85 -2.17
N ALA A 141 21.87 3.63 -3.02
CA ALA A 141 22.09 3.32 -4.43
C ALA A 141 22.67 4.52 -5.20
N TYR A 142 22.25 5.75 -4.87
CA TYR A 142 22.76 6.97 -5.50
C TYR A 142 24.22 7.21 -5.12
N ASP A 143 24.56 7.12 -3.83
CA ASP A 143 25.92 7.27 -3.32
C ASP A 143 26.86 6.21 -3.89
N GLU A 144 26.37 4.97 -4.03
CA GLU A 144 27.12 3.88 -4.65
C GLU A 144 27.53 4.20 -6.10
N VAL A 145 26.65 4.87 -6.86
CA VAL A 145 26.90 5.30 -8.24
C VAL A 145 27.85 6.49 -8.27
N CYS A 146 27.64 7.51 -7.44
CA CYS A 146 28.52 8.68 -7.39
C CYS A 146 29.97 8.32 -7.03
N ALA A 147 30.15 7.41 -6.06
CA ALA A 147 31.46 6.92 -5.64
C ALA A 147 32.24 6.21 -6.78
N ARG A 148 31.56 5.68 -7.80
CA ARG A 148 32.18 5.05 -8.98
C ARG A 148 32.46 6.01 -10.12
N LEU A 149 31.85 7.18 -10.12
CA LEU A 149 31.92 8.16 -11.21
C LEU A 149 32.85 9.35 -10.89
N ASP A 150 33.53 9.34 -9.74
CA ASP A 150 34.39 10.42 -9.25
C ASP A 150 33.71 11.81 -9.29
N VAL A 151 32.37 11.83 -9.18
CA VAL A 151 31.58 13.07 -9.11
C VAL A 151 31.45 13.48 -7.64
N PRO A 152 31.99 14.64 -7.22
CA PRO A 152 31.74 15.17 -5.89
C PRO A 152 30.29 15.70 -5.79
N PHE A 153 29.76 15.66 -4.56
CA PHE A 153 28.48 16.24 -4.17
C PHE A 153 28.36 17.74 -4.47
#